data_AF-A0A8H8VCW6-F1
#
_entry.id   AF-A0A8H8VCW6-F1
#
_cell.length_a   1.000
_cell.length_b   1.000
_cell.length_c   1.000
_cell.angle_alpha   90.00
_cell.angle_beta   90.00
_cell.angle_gamma   90.00
#
_symmetry.space_group_name_H-M   'P 1'
#
loop_
_entity.id
_entity.type
_entity.pdbx_description
1 polymer ?
#
loop_
_entity_poly.entity_id
_entity_poly.type
_entity_poly.pdbx_seq_one_letter_code
_entity_poly.pdbx_strand_id
1 'polypeptide(L)'
;MESGRLALAAIPGNPDIININIASHHSTVGTLASVFVLGHWVNKDASAWAKEYFENNLIGTEAKDPTNEAYVRIEKVLSVDGDVDVSQRKGKVITLFDVKIQLEYSGKTGTGENVSGTITVPEVAHDTELDEYVFEISNYTDTAEKQEVRELARSHLTPQLRERLYRFSDALVEQHGKDIQHTKENDPKYKLSQVPDAASSSSAAAPGTSGKGSGPQASRSETKAVVNTTEIVETFEFQTTADELYQTLVDPNRITAFTRSQPDVFEPVEGGRFKLFGGNVTGEFVRLDPTEKITQKWRLANWPEGHYSTMTMVFDQGVAATVLRLTWKGVPIGQEETARKNFSEYYVRSIKITFGFGAIL
;
A
#
# COMPACT_ATOMS: atom_id res chain seq x y z
N MET A 1 73.06 3.23 31.65
CA MET A 1 73.06 3.63 30.23
C MET A 1 71.60 3.54 29.79
N GLU A 2 70.83 4.63 29.94
CA GLU A 2 70.70 5.73 28.95
C GLU A 2 69.65 5.33 27.89
N SER A 3 68.41 5.83 28.02
CA SER A 3 67.88 7.07 27.43
C SER A 3 67.69 6.98 25.91
N GLY A 4 66.51 7.38 25.41
CA GLY A 4 66.33 7.62 23.97
C GLY A 4 64.90 7.60 23.45
N ARG A 5 64.21 8.74 23.58
CA ARG A 5 63.13 9.16 22.65
C ARG A 5 63.68 9.28 21.22
N LEU A 6 62.82 9.16 20.20
CA LEU A 6 62.73 9.97 18.95
C LEU A 6 61.68 9.28 18.04
N ALA A 7 60.52 9.86 17.72
CA ALA A 7 60.21 11.03 16.88
C ALA A 7 59.92 10.67 15.40
N LEU A 8 58.64 10.90 15.03
CA LEU A 8 58.13 11.62 13.86
C LEU A 8 58.85 11.49 12.50
N ALA A 9 58.12 10.98 11.49
CA ALA A 9 58.23 11.49 10.12
C ALA A 9 56.97 11.14 9.30
N ALA A 10 56.27 12.16 8.83
CA ALA A 10 55.28 12.11 7.76
C ALA A 10 55.86 12.83 6.55
N ILE A 11 55.99 12.20 5.38
CA ILE A 11 55.93 12.85 4.06
C ILE A 11 55.47 11.81 2.98
N PRO A 12 55.06 12.20 1.76
CA PRO A 12 53.80 11.78 1.14
C PRO A 12 54.01 10.93 -0.14
N GLY A 13 52.93 10.41 -0.73
CA GLY A 13 52.99 9.90 -2.10
C GLY A 13 51.89 8.91 -2.47
N ASN A 14 50.84 9.42 -3.13
CA ASN A 14 50.12 8.69 -4.19
C ASN A 14 51.05 8.72 -5.45
N PRO A 15 51.04 7.79 -6.44
CA PRO A 15 49.84 7.21 -7.07
C PRO A 15 49.89 5.74 -7.57
N ASP A 16 48.69 5.20 -7.82
CA ASP A 16 48.28 4.25 -8.87
C ASP A 16 49.00 2.90 -9.09
N ILE A 17 48.32 1.81 -8.71
CA ILE A 17 48.21 0.52 -9.46
C ILE A 17 46.76 0.03 -9.26
N ILE A 18 45.85 0.24 -10.22
CA ILE A 18 45.54 -0.58 -11.41
C ILE A 18 44.88 -1.95 -11.10
N ASN A 19 43.58 -2.00 -11.45
CA ASN A 19 42.74 -3.09 -11.97
C ASN A 19 42.50 -4.36 -11.13
N ILE A 20 41.22 -4.73 -10.98
CA ILE A 20 40.55 -5.66 -11.92
C ILE A 20 39.05 -5.37 -11.98
N ASN A 21 38.60 -5.30 -13.23
CA ASN A 21 37.26 -5.10 -13.76
C ASN A 21 36.41 -6.38 -13.60
N ILE A 22 35.16 -6.26 -13.15
CA ILE A 22 34.07 -7.15 -13.61
C ILE A 22 32.88 -6.27 -13.95
N ALA A 23 32.73 -6.02 -15.25
CA ALA A 23 31.57 -5.41 -15.85
C ALA A 23 30.35 -6.33 -15.68
N SER A 24 29.25 -5.75 -15.21
CA SER A 24 27.90 -6.29 -15.39
C SER A 24 27.00 -5.14 -15.81
N HIS A 25 26.63 -5.16 -17.08
CA HIS A 25 25.64 -4.28 -17.70
C HIS A 25 24.36 -4.23 -16.85
N HIS A 26 23.99 -3.04 -16.38
CA HIS A 26 22.61 -2.74 -16.00
C HIS A 26 22.15 -1.52 -16.79
N SER A 27 21.22 -1.77 -17.70
CA SER A 27 20.46 -0.76 -18.43
C SER A 27 19.46 -0.14 -17.46
N THR A 28 19.78 1.06 -16.96
CA THR A 28 18.82 1.88 -16.21
C THR A 28 17.95 2.60 -17.22
N VAL A 29 16.75 2.08 -17.48
CA VAL A 29 15.69 2.88 -18.09
C VAL A 29 15.25 3.86 -17.02
N GLY A 30 15.80 5.07 -17.09
CA GLY A 30 15.37 6.19 -16.26
C GLY A 30 13.90 6.49 -16.54
N THR A 31 13.09 6.44 -15.49
CA THR A 31 11.77 7.08 -15.49
C THR A 31 11.98 8.55 -15.81
N LEU A 32 11.57 8.95 -17.01
CA LEU A 32 11.54 10.36 -17.41
C LEU A 32 10.54 11.07 -16.49
N ALA A 33 11.05 11.72 -15.45
CA ALA A 33 10.33 12.78 -14.77
C ALA A 33 10.04 13.85 -15.82
N SER A 34 8.78 14.02 -16.19
CA SER A 34 8.36 15.15 -17.02
C SER A 34 8.42 16.42 -16.17
N VAL A 35 9.62 17.00 -16.07
CA VAL A 35 9.82 18.34 -15.55
C VAL A 35 9.40 19.32 -16.65
N PHE A 36 8.16 19.82 -16.59
CA PHE A 36 7.72 20.92 -17.43
C PHE A 36 8.33 22.22 -16.90
N VAL A 37 9.39 22.69 -17.55
CA VAL A 37 9.99 23.99 -17.22
C VAL A 37 9.24 25.09 -18.00
N LEU A 38 8.23 25.67 -17.35
CA LEU A 38 7.65 26.96 -17.73
C LEU A 38 8.11 27.99 -16.69
N GLY A 39 9.16 28.75 -17.01
CA GLY A 39 9.62 29.95 -16.30
C GLY A 39 9.81 29.81 -14.76
N HIS A 40 11.00 29.39 -14.31
CA HIS A 40 11.41 29.39 -12.89
C HIS A 40 10.38 28.84 -11.89
N TRP A 41 9.62 27.83 -12.30
CA TRP A 41 8.71 27.07 -11.43
C TRP A 41 9.16 25.61 -11.43
N VAL A 42 9.45 25.08 -10.25
CA VAL A 42 9.64 23.65 -10.02
C VAL A 42 8.48 23.22 -9.14
N ASN A 43 7.59 22.38 -9.68
CA ASN A 43 6.53 21.72 -8.92
C ASN A 43 6.87 20.24 -8.76
N LYS A 44 6.64 19.70 -7.56
CA LYS A 44 6.85 18.29 -7.23
C LYS A 44 5.58 17.77 -6.55
N ASP A 45 4.96 16.79 -7.20
CA ASP A 45 3.92 15.97 -6.59
C ASP A 45 4.54 15.12 -5.46
N ALA A 46 4.01 15.30 -4.25
CA ALA A 46 4.40 14.61 -3.04
C ALA A 46 3.29 13.71 -2.48
N SER A 47 2.23 13.43 -3.26
CA SER A 47 1.08 12.59 -2.85
C SER A 47 1.50 11.18 -2.41
N ALA A 48 2.45 10.56 -3.12
CA ALA A 48 2.99 9.25 -2.76
C ALA A 48 3.72 9.28 -1.40
N TRP A 49 4.52 10.32 -1.16
CA TRP A 49 5.20 10.50 0.13
C TRP A 49 4.21 10.79 1.25
N ALA A 50 3.17 11.59 0.98
CA ALA A 50 2.14 11.91 1.96
C ALA A 50 1.41 10.65 2.43
N LYS A 51 1.07 9.73 1.52
CA LYS A 51 0.48 8.42 1.86
C LYS A 51 1.37 7.65 2.84
N GLU A 52 2.65 7.49 2.51
CA GLU A 52 3.62 6.82 3.39
C GLU A 52 3.77 7.55 4.73
N TYR A 53 3.78 8.88 4.73
CA TYR A 53 3.86 9.68 5.95
C TYR A 53 2.66 9.41 6.87
N PHE A 54 1.44 9.43 6.34
CA PHE A 54 0.24 9.18 7.13
C PHE A 54 0.18 7.76 7.66
N GLU A 55 0.59 6.76 6.86
CA GLU A 55 0.69 5.37 7.34
C GLU A 55 1.67 5.26 8.52
N ASN A 56 2.85 5.86 8.41
CA ASN A 56 3.87 5.79 9.45
C ASN A 56 3.53 6.58 10.71
N ASN A 57 2.78 7.69 10.59
CA ASN A 57 2.50 8.58 11.71
C ASN A 57 1.14 8.35 12.35
N LEU A 58 0.13 7.85 11.63
CA LEU A 58 -1.23 7.72 12.17
C LEU A 58 -1.51 6.30 12.69
N ILE A 59 -0.97 5.26 12.04
CA ILE A 59 -1.17 3.87 12.45
C ILE A 59 -0.54 3.65 13.83
N GLY A 60 -1.27 2.95 14.70
CA GLY A 60 -0.82 2.67 16.07
C GLY A 60 -1.09 3.79 17.07
N THR A 61 -1.70 4.91 16.66
CA THR A 61 -2.27 5.87 17.63
C THR A 61 -3.32 5.16 18.45
N GLU A 62 -3.16 5.12 19.78
CA GLU A 62 -4.10 4.49 20.70
C GLU A 62 -4.58 5.46 21.78
N ALA A 63 -5.81 5.27 22.23
CA ALA A 63 -6.37 5.87 23.43
C ALA A 63 -7.00 4.78 24.28
N LYS A 64 -6.72 4.82 25.59
CA LYS A 64 -7.23 3.88 26.58
C LYS A 64 -7.98 4.64 27.63
N ASP A 65 -9.13 4.12 28.03
CA ASP A 65 -9.87 4.64 29.16
C ASP A 65 -9.32 3.98 30.45
N PRO A 66 -8.85 4.78 31.42
CA PRO A 66 -8.23 4.28 32.63
C PRO A 66 -9.22 3.61 33.60
N THR A 67 -10.53 3.70 33.35
CA THR A 67 -11.57 3.25 34.30
C THR A 67 -12.23 1.92 33.96
N ASN A 68 -12.30 1.56 32.68
CA ASN A 68 -13.07 0.42 32.16
C ASN A 68 -12.25 -0.52 31.25
N GLU A 69 -10.93 -0.33 31.14
CA GLU A 69 -10.04 -1.07 30.22
C GLU A 69 -10.43 -0.97 28.73
N ALA A 70 -11.37 -0.09 28.37
CA ALA A 70 -11.73 0.14 26.99
C ALA A 70 -10.57 0.80 26.23
N TYR A 71 -10.40 0.44 24.97
CA TYR A 71 -9.38 1.06 24.12
C TYR A 71 -9.88 1.27 22.72
N VAL A 72 -9.26 2.23 22.05
CA VAL A 72 -9.40 2.49 20.62
C VAL A 72 -8.03 2.73 20.01
N ARG A 73 -7.80 2.20 18.81
CA ARG A 73 -6.53 2.27 18.10
C ARG A 73 -6.76 2.40 16.60
N ILE A 74 -5.95 3.24 15.95
CA ILE A 74 -5.88 3.30 14.50
C ILE A 74 -5.13 2.07 13.98
N GLU A 75 -5.81 1.28 13.16
CA GLU A 75 -5.24 0.07 12.55
C GLU A 75 -4.67 0.36 11.16
N LYS A 76 -5.36 1.20 10.39
CA LYS A 76 -5.07 1.33 8.97
C LYS A 76 -5.50 2.68 8.41
N VAL A 77 -4.75 3.14 7.40
CA VAL A 77 -5.18 4.23 6.51
C VAL A 77 -5.92 3.59 5.33
N LEU A 78 -7.21 3.92 5.17
CA LEU A 78 -8.05 3.38 4.10
C LEU A 78 -7.84 4.13 2.78
N SER A 79 -7.83 5.46 2.84
CA SER A 79 -7.54 6.29 1.67
C SER A 79 -6.94 7.64 2.09
N VAL A 80 -6.19 8.21 1.15
CA VAL A 80 -5.68 9.59 1.19
C VAL A 80 -5.92 10.12 -0.22
N ASP A 81 -6.99 10.89 -0.35
CA ASP A 81 -7.51 11.37 -1.62
C ASP A 81 -7.39 12.89 -1.68
N GLY A 82 -6.72 13.39 -2.71
CA GLY A 82 -6.46 14.82 -2.86
C GLY A 82 -5.07 15.08 -3.39
N ASP A 83 -4.71 16.35 -3.40
CA ASP A 83 -3.48 16.84 -4.01
C ASP A 83 -2.48 17.26 -2.94
N VAL A 84 -1.21 16.92 -3.15
CA VAL A 84 -0.09 17.34 -2.29
C VAL A 84 1.05 17.79 -3.17
N ASP A 85 1.20 19.09 -3.31
CA ASP A 85 2.22 19.73 -4.13
C ASP A 85 3.22 20.50 -3.28
N VAL A 86 4.50 20.37 -3.65
CA VAL A 86 5.57 21.20 -3.12
C VAL A 86 6.23 21.94 -4.27
N SER A 87 6.21 23.26 -4.20
CA SER A 87 6.80 24.14 -5.21
C SER A 87 7.86 25.05 -4.61
N GLN A 88 8.78 25.54 -5.44
CA GLN A 88 9.73 26.59 -5.03
C GLN A 88 9.56 27.84 -5.89
N ARG A 89 9.39 28.98 -5.24
CA ARG A 89 9.29 30.30 -5.88
C ARG A 89 10.18 31.31 -5.16
N LYS A 90 11.05 31.99 -5.92
CA LYS A 90 11.97 33.02 -5.39
C LYS A 90 12.81 32.53 -4.17
N GLY A 91 13.22 31.26 -4.20
CA GLY A 91 13.99 30.63 -3.11
C GLY A 91 13.17 30.26 -1.86
N LYS A 92 11.85 30.45 -1.88
CA LYS A 92 10.94 29.99 -0.82
C LYS A 92 10.21 28.73 -1.25
N VAL A 93 10.17 27.73 -0.38
CA VAL A 93 9.34 26.53 -0.52
C VAL A 93 7.90 26.91 -0.20
N ILE A 94 6.97 26.48 -1.04
CA ILE A 94 5.53 26.69 -0.90
C ILE A 94 4.90 25.31 -0.99
N THR A 95 4.20 24.91 0.05
CA THR A 95 3.39 23.70 0.09
C THR A 95 1.94 24.06 -0.21
N LEU A 96 1.29 23.31 -1.08
CA LEU A 96 -0.14 23.38 -1.31
C LEU A 96 -0.65 21.95 -1.22
N PHE A 97 -1.50 21.69 -0.24
CA PHE A 97 -2.13 20.40 -0.10
C PHE A 97 -3.56 20.58 0.35
N ASP A 98 -4.41 19.67 -0.09
CA ASP A 98 -5.80 19.51 0.31
C ASP A 98 -6.11 18.02 0.15
N VAL A 99 -6.19 17.32 1.26
CA VAL A 99 -6.41 15.88 1.29
C VAL A 99 -7.55 15.50 2.21
N LYS A 100 -8.40 14.62 1.72
CA LYS A 100 -9.35 13.84 2.50
C LYS A 100 -8.67 12.56 2.96
N ILE A 101 -8.71 12.29 4.27
CA ILE A 101 -8.10 11.09 4.85
C ILE A 101 -9.20 10.24 5.46
N GLN A 102 -9.22 8.95 5.11
CA GLN A 102 -10.09 7.97 5.75
C GLN A 102 -9.24 6.95 6.51
N LEU A 103 -9.51 6.80 7.80
CA LEU A 103 -8.82 5.90 8.70
C LEU A 103 -9.77 4.80 9.18
N GLU A 104 -9.23 3.62 9.42
CA GLU A 104 -9.90 2.52 10.09
C GLU A 104 -9.36 2.38 11.51
N TYR A 105 -10.26 2.29 12.48
CA TYR A 105 -9.91 2.04 13.87
C TYR A 105 -10.52 0.74 14.35
N SER A 106 -9.83 0.08 15.27
CA SER A 106 -10.34 -1.01 16.09
C SER A 106 -10.39 -0.56 17.54
N GLY A 107 -11.21 -1.22 18.33
CA GLY A 107 -11.32 -0.98 19.74
C GLY A 107 -12.00 -2.12 20.45
N LYS A 108 -11.98 -2.05 21.77
CA LYS A 108 -12.67 -2.99 22.64
C LYS A 108 -13.39 -2.21 23.72
N THR A 109 -14.66 -2.53 23.93
CA THR A 109 -15.44 -1.95 25.04
C THR A 109 -14.96 -2.50 26.38
N GLY A 110 -15.34 -1.86 27.48
CA GLY A 110 -15.04 -2.40 28.81
C GLY A 110 -15.72 -3.76 29.09
N THR A 111 -16.79 -4.07 28.36
CA THR A 111 -17.47 -5.38 28.41
C THR A 111 -16.76 -6.48 27.61
N GLY A 112 -15.75 -6.10 26.84
CA GLY A 112 -14.92 -7.01 26.06
C GLY A 112 -15.39 -7.25 24.62
N GLU A 113 -16.35 -6.48 24.13
CA GLU A 113 -16.83 -6.56 22.76
C GLU A 113 -15.91 -5.80 21.81
N ASN A 114 -15.60 -6.41 20.66
CA ASN A 114 -14.78 -5.79 19.63
C ASN A 114 -15.61 -4.77 18.83
N VAL A 115 -15.03 -3.58 18.65
CA VAL A 115 -15.62 -2.47 17.90
C VAL A 115 -14.66 -2.08 16.79
N SER A 116 -15.21 -1.79 15.63
CA SER A 116 -14.46 -1.29 14.49
C SER A 116 -15.27 -0.19 13.81
N GLY A 117 -14.55 0.73 13.18
CA GLY A 117 -15.18 1.85 12.51
C GLY A 117 -14.21 2.65 11.68
N THR A 118 -14.72 3.76 11.15
CA THR A 118 -13.92 4.71 10.37
C THR A 118 -13.89 6.09 11.01
N ILE A 119 -12.75 6.77 10.83
CA ILE A 119 -12.60 8.19 11.09
C ILE A 119 -12.28 8.85 9.76
N THR A 120 -13.19 9.68 9.28
CA THR A 120 -12.97 10.49 8.08
C THR A 120 -12.60 11.91 8.49
N VAL A 121 -11.48 12.39 7.97
CA VAL A 121 -11.09 13.80 8.03
C VAL A 121 -11.38 14.35 6.63
N PRO A 122 -12.46 15.12 6.45
CA PRO A 122 -12.92 15.53 5.14
C PRO A 122 -11.93 16.46 4.43
N GLU A 123 -11.19 17.23 5.21
CA GLU A 123 -10.25 18.23 4.71
C GLU A 123 -9.04 18.34 5.65
N VAL A 124 -7.86 18.18 5.06
CA VAL A 124 -6.55 18.48 5.66
C VAL A 124 -5.84 19.35 4.65
N ALA A 125 -5.89 20.67 4.86
CA ALA A 125 -5.38 21.65 3.92
C ALA A 125 -4.19 22.44 4.51
N HIS A 126 -3.46 23.12 3.62
CA HIS A 126 -2.25 23.88 3.98
C HIS A 126 -2.47 25.02 4.98
N ASP A 127 -3.69 25.52 5.05
CA ASP A 127 -4.15 26.64 5.86
C ASP A 127 -5.09 26.22 6.99
N THR A 128 -5.38 24.92 7.13
CA THR A 128 -6.19 24.40 8.23
C THR A 128 -5.49 24.65 9.57
N GLU A 129 -6.14 25.39 10.46
CA GLU A 129 -5.64 25.60 11.81
C GLU A 129 -5.92 24.38 12.71
N LEU A 130 -5.22 24.30 13.85
CA LEU A 130 -5.25 23.12 14.72
C LEU A 130 -6.68 22.80 15.21
N ASP A 131 -7.50 23.79 15.52
CA ASP A 131 -8.89 23.63 15.97
C ASP A 131 -9.91 23.48 14.84
N GLU A 132 -9.53 23.71 13.58
CA GLU A 132 -10.42 23.61 12.42
C GLU A 132 -10.61 22.18 11.90
N TYR A 133 -9.74 21.24 12.27
CA TYR A 133 -9.89 19.84 11.87
C TYR A 133 -11.22 19.23 12.36
N VAL A 134 -12.01 18.77 11.39
CA VAL A 134 -13.26 18.04 11.60
C VAL A 134 -12.99 16.54 11.55
N PHE A 135 -13.54 15.79 12.50
CA PHE A 135 -13.43 14.33 12.56
C PHE A 135 -14.82 13.70 12.52
N GLU A 136 -15.12 12.99 11.43
CA GLU A 136 -16.34 12.22 11.26
C GLU A 136 -16.10 10.77 11.71
N ILE A 137 -16.59 10.43 12.90
CA ILE A 137 -16.42 9.10 13.48
C ILE A 137 -17.70 8.28 13.26
N SER A 138 -17.56 7.14 12.59
CA SER A 138 -18.62 6.15 12.38
C SER A 138 -18.17 4.77 12.82
N ASN A 139 -19.10 3.96 13.31
CA ASN A 139 -18.88 2.54 13.59
C ASN A 139 -19.39 1.75 12.39
N TYR A 140 -18.75 0.63 12.03
CA TYR A 140 -19.30 -0.23 10.97
C TYR A 140 -20.62 -0.86 11.38
N THR A 141 -20.74 -1.19 12.67
CA THR A 141 -22.01 -1.48 13.29
C THR A 141 -22.23 -0.56 14.47
N ASP A 142 -23.31 0.22 14.40
CA ASP A 142 -23.72 1.07 15.50
C ASP A 142 -24.67 0.33 16.45
N THR A 143 -24.22 0.10 17.69
CA THR A 143 -25.01 -0.46 18.79
C THR A 143 -24.78 0.39 20.04
N ALA A 144 -25.72 0.35 21.00
CA ALA A 144 -25.60 1.14 22.23
C ALA A 144 -24.32 0.83 23.02
N GLU A 145 -23.86 -0.41 22.99
CA GLU A 145 -22.63 -0.88 23.65
C GLU A 145 -21.37 -0.33 22.98
N LYS A 146 -21.42 -0.09 21.66
CA LYS A 146 -20.29 0.40 20.85
C LYS A 146 -20.13 1.93 20.86
N GLN A 147 -21.07 2.65 21.47
CA GLN A 147 -21.01 4.11 21.60
C GLN A 147 -19.87 4.55 22.54
N GLU A 148 -19.52 3.74 23.53
CA GLU A 148 -18.40 4.00 24.45
C GLU A 148 -17.08 4.19 23.69
N VAL A 149 -16.76 3.28 22.77
CA VAL A 149 -15.52 3.36 21.94
C VAL A 149 -15.54 4.58 21.02
N ARG A 150 -16.72 4.96 20.50
CA ARG A 150 -16.88 6.15 19.66
C ARG A 150 -16.63 7.43 20.45
N GLU A 151 -17.13 7.52 21.68
CA GLU A 151 -16.90 8.67 22.56
C GLU A 151 -15.45 8.74 23.03
N LEU A 152 -14.82 7.59 23.31
CA LEU A 152 -13.39 7.49 23.60
C LEU A 152 -12.54 7.97 22.41
N ALA A 153 -12.90 7.59 21.19
CA ALA A 153 -12.24 8.07 19.99
C ALA A 153 -12.38 9.59 19.87
N ARG A 154 -13.58 10.14 20.07
CA ARG A 154 -13.84 11.58 20.00
C ARG A 154 -13.02 12.36 21.02
N SER A 155 -13.02 11.94 22.28
CA SER A 155 -12.44 12.69 23.41
C SER A 155 -10.92 12.56 23.51
N HIS A 156 -10.36 11.38 23.20
CA HIS A 156 -8.94 11.09 23.46
C HIS A 156 -8.12 10.74 22.21
N LEU A 157 -8.75 10.24 21.15
CA LEU A 157 -8.03 9.90 19.90
C LEU A 157 -7.97 11.08 18.95
N THR A 158 -9.07 11.82 18.74
CA THR A 158 -9.07 12.98 17.82
C THR A 158 -8.10 14.08 18.20
N PRO A 159 -7.85 14.42 19.49
CA PRO A 159 -6.85 15.43 19.83
C PRO A 159 -5.44 14.98 19.46
N GLN A 160 -5.11 13.69 19.61
CA GLN A 160 -3.82 13.15 19.19
C GLN A 160 -3.67 13.17 17.67
N LEU A 161 -4.73 12.79 16.94
CA LEU A 161 -4.73 12.84 15.47
C LEU A 161 -4.54 14.27 14.96
N ARG A 162 -5.25 15.23 15.57
CA ARG A 162 -5.13 16.66 15.28
C ARG A 162 -3.70 17.16 15.39
N GLU A 163 -2.99 16.84 16.49
CA GLU A 163 -1.58 17.23 16.63
C GLU A 163 -0.68 16.58 15.58
N ARG A 164 -0.92 15.31 15.22
CA ARG A 164 -0.13 14.59 14.21
C ARG A 164 -0.38 15.12 12.81
N LEU A 165 -1.63 15.44 12.47
CA LEU A 165 -2.01 16.05 11.19
C LEU A 165 -1.42 17.46 11.07
N TYR A 166 -1.46 18.25 12.14
CA TYR A 166 -0.89 19.60 12.13
C TYR A 166 0.61 19.62 11.84
N ARG A 167 1.36 18.59 12.29
CA ARG A 167 2.80 18.43 12.01
C ARG A 167 3.13 18.01 10.58
N PHE A 168 2.13 17.66 9.77
CA PHE A 168 2.34 17.22 8.39
C PHE A 168 2.97 18.32 7.53
N SER A 169 2.50 19.57 7.66
CA SER A 169 3.01 20.71 6.90
C SER A 169 4.51 20.94 7.14
N ASP A 170 4.93 20.93 8.40
CA ASP A 170 6.33 21.07 8.79
C ASP A 170 7.19 19.92 8.24
N ALA A 171 6.70 18.68 8.37
CA ALA A 171 7.40 17.51 7.85
C ALA A 171 7.55 17.52 6.32
N LEU A 172 6.52 18.00 5.61
CA LEU A 172 6.52 18.15 4.15
C LEU A 172 7.59 19.16 3.70
N VAL A 173 7.68 20.30 4.40
CA VAL A 173 8.71 21.32 4.15
C VAL A 173 10.11 20.80 4.50
N GLU A 174 10.28 20.08 5.61
CA GLU A 174 11.59 19.56 6.02
C GLU A 174 12.14 18.53 5.02
N GLN A 175 11.27 17.61 4.57
CA GLN A 175 11.66 16.54 3.66
C GLN A 175 11.95 17.06 2.25
N HIS A 176 11.08 17.89 1.69
CA HIS A 176 11.19 18.32 0.29
C HIS A 176 11.80 19.70 0.10
N GLY A 177 11.96 20.48 1.17
CA GLY A 177 12.55 21.81 1.09
C GLY A 177 14.05 21.82 0.76
N LYS A 178 14.76 20.70 0.98
CA LYS A 178 16.17 20.54 0.59
C LYS A 178 16.33 20.04 -0.85
N ASP A 179 15.46 19.12 -1.30
CA ASP A 179 15.49 18.53 -2.65
C ASP A 179 15.19 19.53 -3.76
N ILE A 180 14.42 20.58 -3.47
CA ILE A 180 14.01 21.60 -4.46
C ILE A 180 15.02 22.77 -4.48
N GLN A 181 16.14 22.70 -3.75
CA GLN A 181 17.16 23.74 -3.82
C GLN A 181 17.90 23.70 -5.16
N HIS A 182 17.79 24.77 -5.94
CA HIS A 182 18.75 25.06 -7.00
C HIS A 182 20.14 25.25 -6.39
N THR A 183 20.91 24.17 -6.23
CA THR A 183 22.36 24.29 -6.07
C THR A 183 22.95 24.74 -7.41
N LYS A 184 24.02 25.55 -7.35
CA LYS A 184 24.72 26.12 -8.51
C LYS A 184 25.29 25.08 -9.50
N GLU A 185 25.11 23.79 -9.24
CA GLU A 185 25.53 22.68 -10.12
C GLU A 185 24.55 22.34 -11.24
N ASN A 186 23.28 22.76 -11.15
CA ASN A 186 22.25 22.42 -12.14
C ASN A 186 21.83 23.59 -13.06
N ASP A 187 22.66 24.63 -13.20
CA ASP A 187 22.40 25.72 -14.16
C ASP A 187 22.90 25.34 -15.58
N PRO A 188 22.01 25.19 -16.58
CA PRO A 188 22.41 24.85 -17.95
C PRO A 188 23.20 25.97 -18.66
N LYS A 189 23.33 27.18 -18.08
CA LYS A 189 24.13 28.26 -18.66
C LYS A 189 25.65 28.11 -18.51
N TYR A 190 26.14 27.15 -17.73
CA TYR A 190 27.59 26.95 -17.52
C TYR A 190 28.22 25.85 -18.39
N LYS A 191 27.48 25.20 -19.30
CA LYS A 191 28.00 24.17 -20.23
C LYS A 191 28.20 24.65 -21.68
N LEU A 192 28.38 25.95 -21.93
CA LEU A 192 28.64 26.48 -23.29
C LEU A 192 30.09 26.93 -23.54
N SER A 193 31.07 26.39 -22.84
CA SER A 193 32.47 26.72 -23.16
C SER A 193 33.39 25.55 -22.92
N GLN A 194 33.48 24.66 -23.90
CA GLN A 194 34.74 24.14 -24.45
C GLN A 194 34.43 23.09 -25.52
N VAL A 195 34.56 23.50 -26.78
CA VAL A 195 34.88 22.61 -27.90
C VAL A 195 36.38 22.79 -28.16
N PRO A 196 37.12 21.71 -28.40
CA PRO A 196 38.09 21.76 -29.50
C PRO A 196 37.89 20.63 -30.51
N ASP A 197 38.13 21.00 -31.75
CA ASP A 197 38.06 20.26 -33.00
C ASP A 197 39.12 19.17 -33.20
N ALA A 198 38.82 18.32 -34.20
CA ALA A 198 39.68 17.56 -35.10
C ALA A 198 40.18 16.17 -34.64
N ALA A 199 40.33 15.14 -35.48
CA ALA A 199 39.87 14.76 -36.83
C ALA A 199 40.49 13.37 -37.14
N SER A 200 39.84 12.58 -38.03
CA SER A 200 40.45 11.55 -38.93
C SER A 200 40.98 10.23 -38.29
N SER A 201 40.97 9.03 -38.88
CA SER A 201 40.45 8.43 -40.13
C SER A 201 40.86 6.93 -40.20
N SER A 202 40.06 6.08 -40.87
CA SER A 202 40.41 4.77 -41.52
C SER A 202 40.78 3.58 -40.61
N SER A 203 40.45 2.31 -40.87
CA SER A 203 40.37 1.55 -42.13
C SER A 203 39.58 0.23 -41.98
N ALA A 204 39.23 -0.37 -43.12
CA ALA A 204 38.34 -1.52 -43.31
C ALA A 204 39.02 -2.90 -43.24
N ALA A 205 38.25 -3.95 -42.95
CA ALA A 205 38.33 -5.27 -43.62
C ALA A 205 37.15 -6.20 -43.25
N ALA A 206 36.42 -6.67 -44.27
CA ALA A 206 35.65 -7.92 -44.30
C ALA A 206 36.54 -9.04 -44.93
N PRO A 207 36.14 -10.32 -45.20
CA PRO A 207 34.80 -10.91 -45.23
C PRO A 207 34.66 -12.42 -44.81
N GLY A 208 33.41 -12.93 -44.88
CA GLY A 208 33.05 -14.36 -45.05
C GLY A 208 32.42 -15.02 -43.81
N THR A 209 31.43 -15.92 -43.85
CA THR A 209 30.68 -16.60 -44.92
C THR A 209 29.42 -17.22 -44.28
N SER A 210 28.40 -17.42 -45.11
CA SER A 210 27.09 -18.08 -44.97
C SER A 210 26.98 -19.32 -44.06
N GLY A 211 25.84 -19.47 -43.38
CA GLY A 211 25.39 -20.73 -42.77
C GLY A 211 23.93 -20.71 -42.30
N LYS A 212 23.07 -21.39 -43.04
CA LYS A 212 21.62 -21.59 -42.84
C LYS A 212 21.40 -22.81 -41.92
N GLY A 213 20.46 -22.78 -40.98
CA GLY A 213 19.94 -24.01 -40.37
C GLY A 213 19.30 -23.89 -38.97
N SER A 214 17.97 -23.97 -38.96
CA SER A 214 17.09 -24.74 -38.06
C SER A 214 17.25 -24.66 -36.53
N GLY A 215 16.15 -24.33 -35.84
CA GLY A 215 16.01 -24.29 -34.38
C GLY A 215 16.26 -25.64 -33.67
N PRO A 216 16.27 -25.62 -32.33
CA PRO A 216 15.03 -25.91 -31.61
C PRO A 216 14.79 -25.09 -30.32
N GLN A 217 13.50 -24.87 -30.07
CA GLN A 217 12.81 -25.05 -28.79
C GLN A 217 13.19 -24.17 -27.59
N ALA A 218 12.20 -23.35 -27.23
CA ALA A 218 12.10 -22.55 -26.03
C ALA A 218 12.40 -23.33 -24.75
N SER A 219 13.40 -22.87 -24.00
CA SER A 219 13.44 -22.97 -22.54
C SER A 219 13.12 -21.58 -22.00
N ARG A 220 11.86 -21.41 -21.59
CA ARG A 220 11.38 -20.20 -20.90
C ARG A 220 12.06 -20.19 -19.53
N SER A 221 13.18 -19.48 -19.42
CA SER A 221 13.81 -19.22 -18.12
C SER A 221 12.89 -18.34 -17.30
N GLU A 222 12.66 -18.77 -16.07
CA GLU A 222 11.88 -18.11 -15.04
C GLU A 222 12.46 -16.73 -14.72
N THR A 223 11.99 -15.70 -15.42
CA THR A 223 12.07 -14.34 -14.89
C THR A 223 10.82 -14.16 -14.03
N LYS A 224 10.98 -14.20 -12.70
CA LYS A 224 9.94 -13.74 -11.76
C LYS A 224 9.59 -12.31 -12.16
N ALA A 225 8.52 -12.15 -12.92
CA ALA A 225 7.99 -10.85 -13.27
C ALA A 225 7.62 -10.17 -11.96
N VAL A 226 8.22 -9.01 -11.69
CA VAL A 226 7.79 -8.15 -10.59
C VAL A 226 6.40 -7.65 -10.98
N VAL A 227 5.37 -8.27 -10.41
CA VAL A 227 3.98 -7.88 -10.64
C VAL A 227 3.71 -6.69 -9.73
N ASN A 228 3.46 -5.53 -10.32
CA ASN A 228 2.97 -4.38 -9.55
C ASN A 228 1.57 -4.71 -9.03
N THR A 229 1.31 -4.41 -7.76
CA THR A 229 0.07 -4.78 -7.08
C THR A 229 -0.66 -3.57 -6.50
N THR A 230 -1.98 -3.70 -6.37
CA THR A 230 -2.89 -2.76 -5.70
C THR A 230 -3.55 -3.44 -4.50
N GLU A 231 -4.26 -2.63 -3.70
CA GLU A 231 -5.06 -3.04 -2.57
C GLU A 231 -6.53 -2.64 -2.79
N ILE A 232 -7.44 -3.58 -2.55
CA ILE A 232 -8.88 -3.35 -2.60
C ILE A 232 -9.41 -3.37 -1.18
N VAL A 233 -10.19 -2.35 -0.81
CA VAL A 233 -10.95 -2.35 0.43
C VAL A 233 -12.43 -2.18 0.11
N GLU A 234 -13.25 -3.12 0.57
CA GLU A 234 -14.68 -3.15 0.32
C GLU A 234 -15.43 -3.54 1.60
N THR A 235 -16.67 -3.08 1.72
CA THR A 235 -17.53 -3.38 2.87
C THR A 235 -18.89 -3.88 2.38
N PHE A 236 -19.34 -5.02 2.90
CA PHE A 236 -20.59 -5.66 2.50
C PHE A 236 -21.44 -6.01 3.71
N GLU A 237 -22.71 -5.60 3.72
CA GLU A 237 -23.65 -5.95 4.78
C GLU A 237 -24.43 -7.23 4.45
N PHE A 238 -24.58 -8.12 5.43
CA PHE A 238 -25.36 -9.36 5.35
C PHE A 238 -26.35 -9.47 6.52
N GLN A 239 -27.62 -9.77 6.24
CA GLN A 239 -28.70 -9.92 7.21
C GLN A 239 -28.63 -11.30 7.88
N THR A 240 -27.55 -11.55 8.61
CA THR A 240 -27.26 -12.83 9.29
C THR A 240 -26.26 -12.61 10.44
N THR A 241 -25.99 -13.66 11.22
CA THR A 241 -24.94 -13.63 12.24
C THR A 241 -23.55 -13.89 11.63
N ALA A 242 -22.51 -13.38 12.29
CA ALA A 242 -21.12 -13.56 11.93
C ALA A 242 -20.72 -15.04 11.94
N ASP A 243 -21.32 -15.84 12.84
CA ASP A 243 -21.16 -17.30 12.84
C ASP A 243 -21.72 -17.93 11.57
N GLU A 244 -22.97 -17.65 11.21
CA GLU A 244 -23.57 -18.20 9.99
C GLU A 244 -22.82 -17.75 8.72
N LEU A 245 -22.40 -16.49 8.66
CA LEU A 245 -21.61 -15.97 7.55
C LEU A 245 -20.22 -16.62 7.49
N TYR A 246 -19.53 -16.78 8.63
CA TYR A 246 -18.26 -17.49 8.72
C TYR A 246 -18.41 -18.94 8.21
N GLN A 247 -19.44 -19.66 8.67
CA GLN A 247 -19.73 -21.02 8.22
C GLN A 247 -19.99 -21.07 6.71
N THR A 248 -20.65 -20.07 6.11
CA THR A 248 -20.83 -20.07 4.64
C THR A 248 -19.55 -19.99 3.83
N LEU A 249 -18.47 -19.44 4.40
CA LEU A 249 -17.18 -19.29 3.73
C LEU A 249 -16.20 -20.43 4.03
N VAL A 250 -16.50 -21.27 5.03
CA VAL A 250 -15.62 -22.34 5.51
C VAL A 250 -16.25 -23.73 5.39
N ASP A 251 -17.58 -23.86 5.35
CA ASP A 251 -18.23 -25.17 5.20
C ASP A 251 -18.29 -25.59 3.71
N PRO A 252 -17.78 -26.79 3.34
CA PRO A 252 -17.78 -27.26 1.96
C PRO A 252 -19.17 -27.39 1.32
N ASN A 253 -20.19 -27.73 2.11
CA ASN A 253 -21.56 -27.87 1.60
C ASN A 253 -22.15 -26.49 1.30
N ARG A 254 -21.90 -25.51 2.17
CA ARG A 254 -22.34 -24.12 1.95
C ARG A 254 -21.61 -23.48 0.78
N ILE A 255 -20.32 -23.73 0.64
CA ILE A 255 -19.53 -23.32 -0.54
C ILE A 255 -20.17 -23.87 -1.81
N THR A 256 -20.41 -25.18 -1.86
CA THR A 256 -21.05 -25.83 -3.02
C THR A 256 -22.41 -25.21 -3.36
N ALA A 257 -23.18 -24.81 -2.35
CA ALA A 257 -24.49 -24.21 -2.54
C ALA A 257 -24.43 -22.84 -3.22
N PHE A 258 -23.53 -21.94 -2.83
CA PHE A 258 -23.47 -20.60 -3.45
C PHE A 258 -22.60 -20.56 -4.72
N THR A 259 -21.56 -21.39 -4.82
CA THR A 259 -20.74 -21.50 -6.04
C THR A 259 -21.45 -22.28 -7.14
N ARG A 260 -22.48 -23.05 -6.79
CA ARG A 260 -23.21 -23.98 -7.68
C ARG A 260 -22.29 -25.03 -8.34
N SER A 261 -21.14 -25.29 -7.74
CA SER A 261 -20.10 -26.16 -8.26
C SER A 261 -19.32 -26.76 -7.10
N GLN A 262 -19.19 -28.10 -7.11
CA GLN A 262 -18.45 -28.78 -6.06
C GLN A 262 -16.95 -28.44 -6.20
N PRO A 263 -16.29 -28.01 -5.11
CA PRO A 263 -14.87 -27.70 -5.17
C PRO A 263 -14.05 -28.98 -5.36
N ASP A 264 -13.05 -28.93 -6.25
CA ASP A 264 -12.15 -30.07 -6.50
C ASP A 264 -11.29 -30.40 -5.26
N VAL A 265 -10.89 -29.35 -4.54
CA VAL A 265 -10.10 -29.40 -3.30
C VAL A 265 -10.67 -28.33 -2.39
N PHE A 266 -10.97 -28.67 -1.14
CA PHE A 266 -11.42 -27.72 -0.13
C PHE A 266 -11.10 -28.24 1.27
N GLU A 267 -10.08 -27.66 1.89
CA GLU A 267 -9.59 -28.06 3.21
C GLU A 267 -9.80 -26.90 4.19
N PRO A 268 -10.86 -26.91 5.02
CA PRO A 268 -11.20 -25.81 5.91
C PRO A 268 -10.35 -25.80 7.20
N VAL A 269 -9.03 -25.80 7.02
CA VAL A 269 -8.03 -25.77 8.09
C VAL A 269 -6.95 -24.76 7.73
N GLU A 270 -6.25 -24.23 8.72
CA GLU A 270 -5.10 -23.36 8.47
C GLU A 270 -4.00 -24.11 7.69
N GLY A 271 -3.49 -23.50 6.62
CA GLY A 271 -2.62 -24.13 5.62
C GLY A 271 -3.36 -25.00 4.59
N GLY A 272 -4.66 -25.21 4.77
CA GLY A 272 -5.51 -25.98 3.86
C GLY A 272 -5.73 -25.26 2.54
N ARG A 273 -5.79 -26.02 1.45
CA ARG A 273 -5.97 -25.47 0.10
C ARG A 273 -7.42 -25.51 -0.34
N PHE A 274 -7.77 -24.61 -1.25
CA PHE A 274 -9.06 -24.64 -1.92
C PHE A 274 -8.94 -24.35 -3.41
N LYS A 275 -9.87 -24.94 -4.18
CA LYS A 275 -10.03 -24.78 -5.61
C LYS A 275 -11.51 -24.63 -5.95
N LEU A 276 -11.91 -23.41 -6.32
CA LEU A 276 -13.30 -23.04 -6.58
C LEU A 276 -13.52 -22.76 -8.08
N PHE A 277 -14.78 -22.78 -8.51
CA PHE A 277 -15.21 -22.45 -9.87
C PHE A 277 -14.45 -23.23 -10.96
N GLY A 278 -14.35 -24.56 -10.80
CA GLY A 278 -13.67 -25.43 -11.77
C GLY A 278 -12.16 -25.16 -11.89
N GLY A 279 -11.54 -24.54 -10.88
CA GLY A 279 -10.13 -24.18 -10.89
C GLY A 279 -9.80 -22.79 -11.38
N ASN A 280 -10.80 -21.99 -11.72
CA ASN A 280 -10.56 -20.59 -12.04
C ASN A 280 -10.07 -19.80 -10.82
N VAL A 281 -10.44 -20.24 -9.61
CA VAL A 281 -9.97 -19.66 -8.35
C VAL A 281 -9.22 -20.73 -7.56
N THR A 282 -8.01 -20.38 -7.11
CA THR A 282 -7.22 -21.24 -6.21
C THR A 282 -6.67 -20.41 -5.06
N GLY A 283 -6.46 -21.07 -3.91
CA GLY A 283 -5.98 -20.39 -2.72
C GLY A 283 -5.64 -21.34 -1.59
N GLU A 284 -5.29 -20.72 -0.46
CA GLU A 284 -4.86 -21.39 0.77
C GLU A 284 -5.36 -20.58 1.96
N PHE A 285 -5.95 -21.24 2.96
CA PHE A 285 -6.31 -20.58 4.22
C PHE A 285 -5.04 -20.29 5.02
N VAL A 286 -4.78 -19.03 5.32
CA VAL A 286 -3.61 -18.62 6.11
C VAL A 286 -3.95 -18.61 7.59
N ARG A 287 -5.13 -18.09 7.94
CA ARG A 287 -5.61 -18.00 9.32
C ARG A 287 -7.13 -18.04 9.37
N LEU A 288 -7.67 -18.77 10.33
CA LEU A 288 -9.10 -18.96 10.55
C LEU A 288 -9.43 -18.64 12.01
N ASP A 289 -9.88 -17.42 12.28
CA ASP A 289 -10.40 -17.01 13.59
C ASP A 289 -11.94 -17.15 13.54
N PRO A 290 -12.56 -18.13 14.21
CA PRO A 290 -14.00 -18.37 14.15
C PRO A 290 -14.80 -17.11 14.48
N THR A 291 -15.79 -16.78 13.65
CA THR A 291 -16.72 -15.64 13.81
C THR A 291 -16.10 -14.24 13.78
N GLU A 292 -14.76 -14.11 13.73
CA GLU A 292 -14.07 -12.82 13.75
C GLU A 292 -13.37 -12.51 12.42
N LYS A 293 -12.55 -13.44 11.90
CA LYS A 293 -11.67 -13.15 10.76
C LYS A 293 -11.26 -14.39 9.97
N ILE A 294 -11.24 -14.26 8.65
CA ILE A 294 -10.61 -15.23 7.73
C ILE A 294 -9.53 -14.51 6.93
N THR A 295 -8.30 -15.03 6.95
CA THR A 295 -7.22 -14.60 6.07
C THR A 295 -6.84 -15.74 5.15
N GLN A 296 -6.86 -15.50 3.84
CA GLN A 296 -6.54 -16.51 2.83
C GLN A 296 -5.73 -15.94 1.67
N LYS A 297 -4.87 -16.77 1.09
CA LYS A 297 -4.28 -16.51 -0.22
C LYS A 297 -5.32 -16.78 -1.29
N TRP A 298 -5.32 -15.96 -2.34
CA TRP A 298 -6.27 -16.06 -3.43
C TRP A 298 -5.59 -15.71 -4.76
N ARG A 299 -5.92 -16.43 -5.83
CA ARG A 299 -5.53 -16.06 -7.20
C ARG A 299 -6.55 -16.53 -8.23
N LEU A 300 -6.61 -15.81 -9.35
CA LEU A 300 -7.23 -16.31 -10.57
C LEU A 300 -6.27 -17.19 -11.37
N ALA A 301 -6.82 -18.09 -12.17
CA ALA A 301 -6.07 -18.92 -13.10
C ALA A 301 -5.35 -18.10 -14.18
N ASN A 302 -5.89 -16.94 -14.57
CA ASN A 302 -5.31 -16.04 -15.57
C ASN A 302 -4.23 -15.10 -15.01
N TRP A 303 -3.98 -15.11 -13.70
CA TRP A 303 -2.92 -14.31 -13.09
C TRP A 303 -1.56 -14.95 -13.28
N PRO A 304 -0.47 -14.15 -13.25
CA PRO A 304 0.90 -14.65 -13.37
C PRO A 304 1.16 -15.84 -12.45
N GLU A 305 1.92 -16.80 -12.95
CA GLU A 305 2.20 -18.03 -12.22
C GLU A 305 2.94 -17.73 -10.90
N GLY A 306 2.47 -18.35 -9.81
CA GLY A 306 3.03 -18.12 -8.47
C GLY A 306 2.61 -16.80 -7.82
N HIS A 307 1.83 -15.95 -8.48
CA HIS A 307 1.32 -14.71 -7.90
C HIS A 307 0.05 -14.98 -7.08
N TYR A 308 0.14 -14.77 -5.77
CA TYR A 308 -0.98 -14.86 -4.85
C TYR A 308 -1.24 -13.51 -4.21
N SER A 309 -2.51 -13.15 -4.16
CA SER A 309 -2.98 -12.03 -3.34
C SER A 309 -3.39 -12.53 -1.95
N THR A 310 -3.37 -11.63 -0.96
CA THR A 310 -3.83 -11.92 0.40
C THR A 310 -5.16 -11.23 0.63
N MET A 311 -6.19 -12.02 0.88
CA MET A 311 -7.55 -11.59 1.12
C MET A 311 -7.90 -11.79 2.59
N THR A 312 -8.22 -10.69 3.27
CA THR A 312 -8.60 -10.67 4.69
C THR A 312 -10.05 -10.24 4.79
N MET A 313 -10.87 -11.09 5.39
CA MET A 313 -12.29 -10.90 5.63
C MET A 313 -12.49 -10.77 7.14
N VAL A 314 -12.98 -9.62 7.60
CA VAL A 314 -13.32 -9.39 9.01
C VAL A 314 -14.83 -9.30 9.14
N PHE A 315 -15.38 -9.97 10.14
CA PHE A 315 -16.81 -10.01 10.42
C PHE A 315 -17.12 -9.13 11.62
N ASP A 316 -17.80 -8.02 11.38
CA ASP A 316 -18.26 -7.13 12.43
C ASP A 316 -19.75 -7.41 12.69
N GLN A 317 -20.02 -8.17 13.76
CA GLN A 317 -21.38 -8.52 14.16
C GLN A 317 -22.12 -7.28 14.68
N GLY A 318 -23.35 -7.11 14.20
CA GLY A 318 -24.32 -6.16 14.73
C GLY A 318 -25.58 -6.76 15.31
N VAL A 319 -26.58 -5.91 15.60
CA VAL A 319 -27.83 -6.37 16.25
C VAL A 319 -28.65 -7.27 15.32
N ALA A 320 -28.76 -6.89 14.03
CA ALA A 320 -29.60 -7.59 13.05
C ALA A 320 -28.81 -8.08 11.82
N ALA A 321 -27.60 -7.56 11.62
CA ALA A 321 -26.79 -7.81 10.44
C ALA A 321 -25.31 -7.89 10.81
N THR A 322 -24.54 -8.51 9.93
CA THR A 322 -23.07 -8.58 10.01
C THR A 322 -22.48 -7.82 8.86
N VAL A 323 -21.50 -6.97 9.16
CA VAL A 323 -20.71 -6.26 8.15
C VAL A 323 -19.44 -7.05 7.86
N LEU A 324 -19.28 -7.49 6.62
CA LEU A 324 -18.07 -8.11 6.11
C LEU A 324 -17.15 -7.04 5.53
N ARG A 325 -16.00 -6.82 6.16
CA ARG A 325 -14.93 -5.99 5.61
C ARG A 325 -13.91 -6.84 4.89
N LEU A 326 -13.71 -6.52 3.62
CA LEU A 326 -12.75 -7.16 2.75
C LEU A 326 -11.55 -6.23 2.58
N THR A 327 -10.38 -6.65 3.05
CA THR A 327 -9.09 -6.06 2.68
C THR A 327 -8.33 -7.05 1.81
N TRP A 328 -8.03 -6.66 0.58
CA TRP A 328 -7.46 -7.56 -0.41
C TRP A 328 -6.20 -6.95 -1.02
N LYS A 329 -5.05 -7.39 -0.51
CA LYS A 329 -3.72 -6.90 -0.87
C LYS A 329 -3.08 -7.79 -1.93
N GLY A 330 -2.29 -7.20 -2.82
CA GLY A 330 -1.51 -7.97 -3.79
C GLY A 330 -2.27 -8.28 -5.08
N VAL A 331 -3.33 -7.56 -5.40
CA VAL A 331 -4.07 -7.73 -6.66
C VAL A 331 -3.26 -7.12 -7.81
N PRO A 332 -3.01 -7.82 -8.94
CA PRO A 332 -2.27 -7.23 -10.06
C PRO A 332 -2.93 -5.95 -10.60
N ILE A 333 -2.12 -4.94 -10.94
CA ILE A 333 -2.61 -3.70 -11.54
C ILE A 333 -3.42 -4.01 -12.81
N GLY A 334 -4.55 -3.31 -12.98
CA GLY A 334 -5.48 -3.50 -14.11
C GLY A 334 -6.45 -4.67 -13.95
N GLN A 335 -6.29 -5.51 -12.92
CA GLN A 335 -7.25 -6.56 -12.56
C GLN A 335 -8.18 -6.18 -11.40
N GLU A 336 -7.99 -4.99 -10.82
CA GLU A 336 -8.70 -4.53 -9.63
C GLU A 336 -10.22 -4.56 -9.79
N GLU A 337 -10.73 -3.87 -10.81
CA GLU A 337 -12.16 -3.75 -11.07
C GLU A 337 -12.80 -5.10 -11.39
N THR A 338 -12.09 -5.93 -12.16
CA THR A 338 -12.51 -7.30 -12.47
C THR A 338 -12.57 -8.17 -11.21
N ALA A 339 -11.56 -8.08 -10.34
CA ALA A 339 -11.49 -8.82 -9.09
C ALA A 339 -12.61 -8.40 -8.13
N ARG A 340 -12.79 -7.08 -7.94
CA ARG A 340 -13.88 -6.47 -7.16
C ARG A 340 -15.24 -6.93 -7.65
N LYS A 341 -15.52 -6.77 -8.95
CA LYS A 341 -16.80 -7.17 -9.56
C LYS A 341 -17.06 -8.67 -9.40
N ASN A 342 -16.06 -9.50 -9.71
CA ASN A 342 -16.20 -10.95 -9.58
C ASN A 342 -16.45 -11.37 -8.13
N PHE A 343 -15.77 -10.76 -7.16
CA PHE A 343 -16.01 -11.07 -5.75
C PHE A 343 -17.43 -10.68 -5.34
N SER A 344 -17.87 -9.47 -5.70
CA SER A 344 -19.23 -8.99 -5.41
C SER A 344 -20.32 -9.85 -6.06
N GLU A 345 -20.15 -10.24 -7.33
CA GLU A 345 -21.15 -11.03 -8.05
C GLU A 345 -21.15 -12.51 -7.65
N TYR A 346 -19.98 -13.15 -7.56
CA TYR A 346 -19.91 -14.61 -7.36
C TYR A 346 -19.91 -15.02 -5.90
N TYR A 347 -19.40 -14.19 -4.99
CA TYR A 347 -19.42 -14.49 -3.55
C TYR A 347 -20.57 -13.74 -2.89
N VAL A 348 -20.52 -12.41 -2.83
CA VAL A 348 -21.46 -11.61 -2.02
C VAL A 348 -22.90 -11.80 -2.48
N ARG A 349 -23.17 -11.58 -3.77
CA ARG A 349 -24.53 -11.72 -4.33
C ARG A 349 -25.03 -13.17 -4.28
N SER A 350 -24.18 -14.14 -4.60
CA SER A 350 -24.57 -15.56 -4.52
C SER A 350 -24.91 -15.98 -3.10
N ILE A 351 -24.11 -15.60 -2.10
CA ILE A 351 -24.38 -15.88 -0.68
C ILE A 351 -25.70 -15.24 -0.25
N LYS A 352 -25.92 -13.96 -0.61
CA LYS A 352 -27.16 -13.24 -0.32
C LYS A 352 -28.40 -13.92 -0.89
N ILE A 353 -28.33 -14.41 -2.13
CA ILE A 353 -29.46 -15.08 -2.81
C ILE A 353 -29.66 -16.50 -2.26
N THR A 354 -28.59 -17.28 -2.12
CA THR A 354 -28.68 -18.70 -1.76
C THR A 354 -29.14 -18.91 -0.32
N PHE A 355 -28.67 -18.08 0.61
CA PHE A 355 -28.98 -18.23 2.04
C PHE A 355 -29.97 -17.19 2.56
N GLY A 356 -30.43 -16.27 1.71
CA GLY A 356 -31.35 -15.21 2.11
C GLY A 356 -30.70 -14.13 2.97
N PHE A 357 -29.37 -13.97 2.93
CA PHE A 357 -28.63 -12.98 3.71
C PHE A 357 -28.66 -11.56 3.10
N GLY A 358 -29.40 -11.36 2.02
CA GLY A 358 -29.61 -10.04 1.41
C GLY A 358 -30.77 -9.29 2.07
N ALA A 359 -30.71 -7.96 2.04
CA ALA A 359 -31.92 -7.17 2.23
C ALA A 359 -32.89 -7.50 1.09
N ILE A 360 -34.12 -7.88 1.43
CA ILE A 360 -35.22 -7.99 0.47
C ILE A 360 -35.55 -6.56 0.06
N LEU A 361 -35.14 -6.15 -1.15
CA LEU A 361 -35.55 -4.90 -1.78
C LEU A 361 -36.84 -5.09 -2.58
#